data_AF-A0A2G9UBB2-F1
#
_entry.id   AF-A0A2G9UBB2-F1
#
_cell.length_a   1.000
_cell.length_b   1.000
_cell.length_c   1.000
_cell.angle_alpha   90.00
_cell.angle_beta   90.00
_cell.angle_gamma   90.00
#
_symmetry.space_group_name_H-M   'P 1'
#
loop_
_entity.id
_entity.type
_entity.pdbx_description
1 polymer ?
#
loop_
_entity_poly.entity_id
_entity_poly.type
_entity_poly.pdbx_seq_one_letter_code
_entity_poly.pdbx_strand_id
1 'polypeptide(L)'
;LRRGHSSPIFAQCAKDIVITCTVVVPHNKILTQEETRNTRLLTPERKLMLRGDSTLMSLRQKILCICDSVAALEDGHELEPIDQTKTHMILYPSSFIFIHDTFYVDYSMPHSQDISEPIREFMARKKCFDPVTSKDIAGVKIIDLKLRYFL
;
A
#
# COMPACT_ATOMS: atom_id res chain seq x y z
N LEU A 1 39.00 -40.08 2.21
CA LEU A 1 37.99 -38.98 2.21
C LEU A 1 36.77 -39.42 3.02
N ARG A 2 36.66 -38.98 4.28
CA ARG A 2 35.55 -39.35 5.18
C ARG A 2 34.26 -38.69 4.68
N ARG A 3 33.23 -39.49 4.41
CA ARG A 3 31.86 -39.00 4.21
C ARG A 3 31.37 -38.44 5.55
N GLY A 4 31.28 -37.12 5.66
CA GLY A 4 30.65 -36.46 6.79
C GLY A 4 29.16 -36.79 6.78
N HIS A 5 28.68 -37.47 7.81
CA HIS A 5 27.27 -37.52 8.13
C HIS A 5 26.81 -36.09 8.46
N SER A 6 26.10 -35.44 7.53
CA SER A 6 25.36 -34.22 7.83
C SER A 6 24.14 -34.61 8.66
N SER A 7 24.23 -34.44 9.97
CA SER A 7 23.06 -34.49 10.85
C SER A 7 22.02 -33.49 10.32
N PRO A 8 20.74 -33.87 10.13
CA PRO A 8 19.72 -32.91 9.79
C PRO A 8 19.60 -31.91 10.93
N ILE A 9 19.95 -30.65 10.67
CA ILE A 9 19.68 -29.55 11.59
C ILE A 9 18.16 -29.37 11.56
N PHE A 10 17.45 -30.01 12.49
CA PHE A 10 16.06 -29.69 12.81
C PHE A 10 16.05 -28.37 13.59
N ALA A 11 16.50 -27.28 12.95
CA ALA A 11 16.23 -25.95 13.45
C ALA A 11 14.71 -25.77 13.41
N GLN A 12 14.11 -25.49 14.55
CA GLN A 12 12.70 -25.17 14.63
C GLN A 12 12.45 -23.95 13.72
N CYS A 13 11.74 -24.17 12.61
CA CYS A 13 11.44 -23.11 11.67
C CYS A 13 10.63 -22.04 12.41
N ALA A 14 11.07 -20.78 12.32
CA ALA A 14 10.31 -19.68 12.87
C ALA A 14 8.91 -19.69 12.24
N LYS A 15 7.86 -19.65 13.07
CA LYS A 15 6.49 -19.48 12.58
C LYS A 15 6.40 -18.09 11.96
N ASP A 16 6.49 -18.03 10.65
CA ASP A 16 6.43 -16.80 9.86
C ASP A 16 5.36 -16.96 8.78
N ILE A 17 4.89 -15.83 8.28
CA ILE A 17 3.93 -15.76 7.17
C ILE A 17 4.61 -15.16 5.96
N VAL A 18 4.26 -15.68 4.79
CA VAL A 18 4.67 -15.09 3.52
C VAL A 18 3.40 -14.71 2.77
N ILE A 19 3.29 -13.43 2.43
CA ILE A 19 2.14 -12.88 1.71
C ILE A 19 2.62 -12.38 0.35
N THR A 20 1.84 -12.67 -0.69
CA THR A 20 2.02 -12.04 -2.01
C THR A 20 1.03 -10.88 -2.13
N CYS A 21 1.53 -9.65 -2.12
CA CYS A 21 0.76 -8.46 -2.46
C CYS A 21 0.77 -8.30 -3.99
N THR A 22 -0.40 -8.34 -4.61
CA THR A 22 -0.54 -8.09 -6.06
C THR A 22 -1.07 -6.68 -6.27
N VAL A 23 -0.25 -5.84 -6.90
CA VAL A 23 -0.64 -4.51 -7.34
C VAL A 23 -1.27 -4.64 -8.72
N VAL A 24 -2.52 -4.23 -8.85
CA VAL A 24 -3.28 -4.30 -10.11
C VAL A 24 -3.24 -2.95 -10.83
N VAL A 25 -3.30 -2.98 -12.16
CA VAL A 25 -3.39 -1.75 -12.97
C VAL A 25 -4.67 -0.98 -12.59
N PRO A 26 -4.57 0.32 -12.28
CA PRO A 26 -5.75 1.12 -11.92
C PRO A 26 -6.65 1.35 -13.13
N HIS A 27 -7.97 1.46 -12.88
CA HIS A 27 -8.96 1.80 -13.89
C HIS A 27 -9.53 3.18 -13.63
N ASN A 28 -9.56 4.03 -14.66
CA ASN A 28 -10.17 5.37 -14.58
C ASN A 28 -11.70 5.34 -14.69
N LYS A 29 -12.31 4.16 -14.54
CA LYS A 29 -13.76 3.96 -14.53
C LYS A 29 -14.14 2.92 -13.49
N ILE A 30 -15.38 3.03 -13.01
CA ILE A 30 -15.97 1.97 -12.20
C ILE A 30 -16.22 0.77 -13.12
N LEU A 31 -15.66 -0.38 -12.73
CA LEU A 31 -15.90 -1.63 -13.46
C LEU A 31 -17.32 -2.12 -13.20
N THR A 32 -17.98 -2.61 -14.25
CA THR A 32 -19.25 -3.33 -14.10
C THR A 32 -19.04 -4.65 -13.34
N GLN A 33 -20.12 -5.27 -12.87
CA GLN A 33 -20.04 -6.54 -12.16
C GLN A 33 -19.46 -7.66 -13.04
N GLU A 34 -19.75 -7.65 -14.34
CA GLU A 34 -19.21 -8.59 -15.32
C GLU A 34 -17.71 -8.38 -15.54
N GLU A 35 -17.29 -7.11 -15.67
CA GLU A 35 -15.90 -6.73 -15.81
C GLU A 35 -15.06 -7.08 -14.56
N THR A 36 -15.63 -6.90 -13.36
CA THR A 36 -14.98 -7.24 -12.10
C THR A 36 -14.73 -8.75 -11.97
N ARG A 37 -15.65 -9.58 -12.50
CA ARG A 37 -15.49 -11.04 -12.54
C ARG A 37 -14.48 -11.49 -13.60
N ASN A 38 -14.16 -10.63 -14.57
CA ASN A 38 -13.21 -10.94 -15.62
C ASN A 38 -11.77 -10.65 -15.14
N THR A 39 -11.03 -11.72 -14.87
CA THR A 39 -9.62 -11.64 -14.40
C THR A 39 -8.69 -10.91 -15.37
N ARG A 40 -9.09 -10.72 -16.64
CA ARG A 40 -8.33 -9.93 -17.61
C ARG A 40 -8.25 -8.45 -17.23
N LEU A 41 -9.25 -7.91 -16.55
CA LEU A 41 -9.25 -6.49 -16.15
C LEU A 41 -8.49 -6.26 -14.85
N LEU A 42 -8.33 -7.27 -14.00
CA LEU A 42 -7.46 -7.23 -12.83
C LEU A 42 -6.03 -7.65 -13.18
N THR A 43 -5.49 -7.10 -14.27
CA THR A 43 -4.13 -7.43 -14.73
C THR A 43 -3.12 -7.03 -13.66
N PRO A 44 -2.30 -7.98 -13.15
CA PRO A 44 -1.23 -7.66 -12.21
C PRO A 44 -0.19 -6.75 -12.87
N GLU A 45 0.04 -5.57 -12.31
CA GLU A 45 1.18 -4.73 -12.68
C GLU A 45 2.44 -5.27 -12.00
N ARG A 46 2.36 -5.56 -10.69
CA ARG A 46 3.51 -6.03 -9.88
C ARG A 46 3.06 -7.03 -8.83
N LYS A 47 3.97 -7.93 -8.47
CA LYS A 47 3.81 -8.85 -7.34
C LYS A 47 4.96 -8.65 -6.36
N LEU A 48 4.62 -8.36 -5.11
CA LEU A 48 5.56 -8.14 -4.03
C LEU A 48 5.41 -9.27 -3.02
N MET A 49 6.49 -10.00 -2.76
CA MET A 49 6.53 -10.99 -1.69
C MET A 49 6.99 -10.31 -0.40
N LEU A 50 6.17 -10.43 0.65
CA LEU A 50 6.38 -9.81 1.95
C LEU A 50 6.44 -10.92 3.00
N ARG A 51 7.28 -10.71 4.01
CA ARG A 51 7.33 -11.55 5.20
C ARG A 51 6.54 -10.91 6.34
N GLY A 52 6.22 -11.68 7.37
CA GLY A 52 5.48 -11.17 8.53
C GLY A 52 6.18 -9.99 9.22
N ASP A 53 7.51 -9.97 9.21
CA ASP A 53 8.35 -8.92 9.79
C ASP A 53 8.43 -7.63 8.96
N SER A 54 8.02 -7.67 7.69
CA SER A 54 8.02 -6.52 6.79
C SER A 54 7.05 -5.46 7.30
N THR A 55 7.39 -4.18 7.19
CA THR A 55 6.51 -3.10 7.64
C THR A 55 5.55 -2.67 6.54
N LEU A 56 4.36 -2.19 6.90
CA LEU A 56 3.45 -1.56 5.94
C LEU A 56 4.09 -0.36 5.25
N MET A 57 4.97 0.37 5.94
CA MET A 57 5.74 1.45 5.33
C MET A 57 6.68 0.95 4.22
N SER A 58 7.34 -0.19 4.43
CA SER A 58 8.18 -0.78 3.37
C SER A 58 7.36 -1.19 2.15
N LEU A 59 6.11 -1.64 2.34
CA LEU A 59 5.18 -1.91 1.24
C LEU A 59 4.76 -0.61 0.54
N ARG A 60 4.34 0.41 1.29
CA ARG A 60 3.96 1.75 0.78
C ARG A 60 5.04 2.31 -0.14
N GLN A 61 6.29 2.27 0.29
CA GLN A 61 7.43 2.79 -0.49
C GLN A 61 7.69 2.03 -1.80
N LYS A 62 7.17 0.81 -1.95
CA LYS A 62 7.28 0.02 -3.19
C LYS A 62 6.12 0.29 -4.16
N ILE A 63 5.03 0.90 -3.69
CA ILE A 63 3.89 1.33 -4.50
C ILE A 63 4.17 2.77 -4.93
N LEU A 64 4.64 2.96 -6.16
CA LEU A 64 4.99 4.28 -6.71
C LEU A 64 3.93 4.69 -7.73
N CYS A 65 3.38 5.90 -7.59
CA CYS A 65 2.54 6.50 -8.61
C CYS A 65 3.39 7.45 -9.47
N ILE A 66 3.30 7.34 -10.79
CA ILE A 66 4.03 8.28 -11.68
C ILE A 66 3.64 9.73 -11.41
N CYS A 67 2.38 9.97 -11.03
CA CYS A 67 1.88 11.29 -10.68
C CYS A 67 2.62 11.93 -9.51
N ASP A 68 3.23 11.15 -8.62
CA ASP A 68 3.99 11.67 -7.47
C ASP A 68 5.25 12.44 -7.91
N SER A 69 5.82 12.04 -9.05
CA SER A 69 7.04 12.64 -9.62
C SER A 69 6.75 13.77 -10.61
N VAL A 70 5.48 14.06 -10.88
CA VAL A 70 5.08 15.14 -11.79
C VAL A 70 5.18 16.48 -11.07
N ALA A 71 5.76 17.46 -11.75
CA ALA A 71 5.66 18.87 -11.39
C ALA A 71 5.04 19.62 -12.57
N ALA A 72 4.08 20.50 -12.31
CA ALA A 72 3.52 21.35 -13.33
C ALA A 72 4.55 22.41 -13.74
N LEU A 73 4.79 22.53 -15.05
CA LEU A 73 5.58 23.61 -15.64
C LEU A 73 4.62 24.67 -16.20
N GLU A 74 5.05 25.92 -16.17
CA GLU A 74 4.35 26.99 -16.90
C GLU A 74 4.58 26.81 -18.41
N ASP A 75 3.58 27.22 -19.21
CA ASP A 75 3.66 27.12 -20.67
C ASP A 75 4.92 27.82 -21.20
N GLY A 76 5.69 27.15 -22.06
CA GLY A 76 6.94 27.67 -22.62
C GLY A 76 8.21 27.33 -21.83
N HIS A 77 8.10 26.60 -20.71
CA HIS A 77 9.23 26.14 -19.89
C HIS A 77 9.51 24.62 -20.01
N GLU A 78 9.04 23.95 -21.07
CA GLU A 78 9.09 22.48 -21.21
C GLU A 78 10.50 21.90 -21.32
N LEU A 79 11.49 22.74 -21.67
CA LEU A 79 12.90 22.35 -21.78
C LEU A 79 13.70 22.61 -20.50
N GLU A 80 13.09 23.24 -19.49
CA GLU A 80 13.77 23.55 -18.23
C GLU A 80 13.85 22.32 -17.33
N PRO A 81 14.89 22.20 -16.49
CA PRO A 81 14.96 21.15 -15.49
C PRO A 81 13.77 21.21 -14.53
N ILE A 82 13.18 20.04 -14.25
CA ILE A 82 12.08 19.93 -13.30
C ILE A 82 12.56 20.34 -11.90
N ASP A 83 11.87 21.31 -11.30
CA ASP A 83 12.04 21.66 -9.90
C ASP A 83 11.45 20.55 -9.00
N GLN A 84 12.34 19.76 -8.39
CA GLN A 84 11.95 18.63 -7.55
C GLN A 84 11.15 19.06 -6.31
N THR A 85 11.26 20.32 -5.88
CA THR A 85 10.51 20.85 -4.74
C THR A 85 9.04 21.11 -5.06
N LYS A 86 8.69 21.15 -6.35
CA LYS A 86 7.32 21.35 -6.85
C LYS A 86 6.64 20.07 -7.32
N THR A 87 7.24 18.90 -7.04
CA THR A 87 6.61 17.62 -7.36
C THR A 87 5.35 17.41 -6.53
N HIS A 88 4.36 16.72 -7.09
CA HIS A 88 3.11 16.42 -6.37
C HIS A 88 3.33 15.67 -5.06
N MET A 89 4.37 14.83 -4.95
CA MET A 89 4.71 14.18 -3.68
C MET A 89 5.04 15.18 -2.58
N ILE A 90 5.69 16.30 -2.91
CA ILE A 90 6.04 17.35 -1.96
C ILE A 90 4.84 18.25 -1.68
N LEU A 91 4.05 18.58 -2.72
CA LEU A 91 2.87 19.44 -2.59
C LEU A 91 1.70 18.75 -1.87
N TYR A 92 1.58 17.42 -2.03
CA TYR A 92 0.51 16.59 -1.48
C TYR A 92 1.11 15.40 -0.70
N PRO A 93 1.75 15.66 0.46
CA PRO A 93 2.53 14.65 1.19
C PRO A 93 1.65 13.63 1.94
N SER A 94 0.39 13.97 2.19
CA SER A 94 -0.54 13.14 2.95
C SER A 94 -0.93 11.89 2.18
N SER A 95 -0.83 10.73 2.81
CA SER A 95 -1.25 9.45 2.21
C SER A 95 -1.71 8.46 3.28
N PHE A 96 -2.49 7.46 2.88
CA PHE A 96 -2.86 6.35 3.75
C PHE A 96 -3.02 5.06 2.94
N ILE A 97 -2.92 3.91 3.62
CA ILE A 97 -3.36 2.62 3.10
C ILE A 97 -4.59 2.20 3.89
N PHE A 98 -5.70 1.94 3.20
CA PHE A 98 -6.90 1.40 3.83
C PHE A 98 -6.92 -0.12 3.74
N ILE A 99 -6.96 -0.81 4.87
CA ILE A 99 -7.06 -2.27 4.95
C ILE A 99 -8.22 -2.62 5.90
N HIS A 100 -9.27 -3.23 5.34
CA HIS A 100 -10.49 -3.64 6.03
C HIS A 100 -11.25 -2.51 6.72
N ASP A 101 -10.96 -2.24 7.98
CA ASP A 101 -11.63 -1.25 8.84
C ASP A 101 -10.65 -0.19 9.37
N THR A 102 -9.40 -0.24 8.93
CA THR A 102 -8.33 0.62 9.45
C THR A 102 -7.67 1.41 8.34
N PHE A 103 -7.66 2.73 8.49
CA PHE A 103 -6.87 3.67 7.72
C PHE A 103 -5.49 3.79 8.35
N TYR A 104 -4.46 3.25 7.70
CA TYR A 104 -3.06 3.36 8.11
C TYR A 104 -2.47 4.63 7.48
N VAL A 105 -2.41 5.70 8.27
CA VAL A 105 -2.02 7.04 7.82
C VAL A 105 -0.51 7.21 7.88
N ASP A 106 0.07 7.71 6.80
CA ASP A 106 1.50 7.97 6.66
C ASP A 106 1.84 9.40 7.07
N TYR A 107 2.53 9.52 8.21
CA TYR A 107 3.03 10.78 8.75
C TYR A 107 4.54 10.99 8.52
N SER A 108 5.16 10.25 7.59
CA SER A 108 6.61 10.30 7.40
C SER A 108 7.13 11.59 6.76
N MET A 109 6.26 12.35 6.08
CA MET A 109 6.62 13.57 5.38
C MET A 109 6.25 14.82 6.20
N PRO A 110 7.03 15.91 6.13
CA PRO A 110 6.64 17.17 6.75
C PRO A 110 5.28 17.64 6.26
N HIS A 111 4.46 18.17 7.17
CA HIS A 111 3.11 18.68 6.89
C HIS A 111 2.09 17.64 6.38
N SER A 112 2.41 16.35 6.36
CA SER A 112 1.40 15.30 6.12
C SER A 112 0.31 15.35 7.20
N GLN A 113 -0.94 15.15 6.79
CA GLN A 113 -2.13 15.17 7.65
C GLN A 113 -3.00 13.93 7.40
N ASP A 114 -3.89 13.64 8.35
CA ASP A 114 -4.89 12.59 8.18
C ASP A 114 -5.97 12.99 7.18
N ILE A 115 -5.72 12.75 5.90
CA ILE A 115 -6.72 12.96 4.85
C ILE A 115 -7.84 11.91 4.84
N SER A 116 -7.77 10.89 5.72
CA SER A 116 -8.86 9.92 5.88
C SER A 116 -10.02 10.43 6.74
N GLU A 117 -9.81 11.48 7.54
CA GLU A 117 -10.81 11.98 8.49
C GLU A 117 -12.15 12.33 7.82
N PRO A 118 -12.20 13.16 6.74
CA PRO A 118 -13.47 13.47 6.07
C PRO A 118 -14.16 12.23 5.49
N ILE A 119 -13.38 11.22 5.08
CA ILE A 119 -13.88 9.94 4.58
C ILE A 119 -14.53 9.17 5.73
N ARG A 120 -13.87 9.08 6.88
CA ARG A 120 -14.39 8.41 8.08
C ARG A 120 -15.67 9.09 8.57
N GLU A 121 -15.73 10.43 8.59
CA GLU A 121 -16.94 11.18 8.92
C GLU A 121 -18.08 10.92 7.94
N PHE A 122 -17.78 10.85 6.64
CA PHE A 122 -18.77 10.47 5.64
C PHE A 122 -19.29 9.04 5.88
N MET A 123 -18.39 8.08 6.13
CA MET A 123 -18.75 6.69 6.39
C MET A 123 -19.62 6.56 7.64
N ALA A 124 -19.27 7.24 8.73
CA ALA A 124 -20.01 7.22 9.99
C ALA A 124 -21.45 7.75 9.86
N ARG A 125 -21.72 8.65 8.92
CA ARG A 125 -23.06 9.19 8.66
C ARG A 125 -23.95 8.24 7.87
N LYS A 126 -23.41 7.18 7.26
CA LYS A 126 -24.15 6.25 6.40
C LYS A 126 -24.30 4.90 7.08
N LYS A 127 -25.52 4.36 7.09
CA LYS A 127 -25.84 3.06 7.71
C LYS A 127 -25.27 1.84 6.97
N CYS A 128 -24.70 2.04 5.78
CA CYS A 128 -24.20 0.96 4.94
C CYS A 128 -22.71 0.65 5.14
N PHE A 129 -22.01 1.40 6.00
CA PHE A 129 -20.62 1.13 6.31
C PHE A 129 -20.48 0.62 7.73
N ASP A 130 -19.58 -0.36 7.90
CA ASP A 130 -19.12 -0.79 9.22
C ASP A 130 -18.27 0.33 9.87
N PRO A 131 -18.13 0.32 11.20
CA PRO A 131 -17.22 1.22 11.89
C PRO A 131 -15.79 1.12 11.36
N VAL A 132 -15.15 2.28 11.18
CA VAL A 132 -13.76 2.39 10.71
C VAL A 132 -12.92 3.20 11.69
N THR A 133 -11.61 2.92 11.72
CA THR A 133 -10.63 3.56 12.60
C THR A 133 -9.45 4.08 11.79
N SER A 134 -8.62 4.95 12.39
CA SER A 134 -7.32 5.34 11.83
C SER A 134 -6.20 5.02 12.80
N LYS A 135 -5.01 4.76 12.26
CA LYS A 135 -3.79 4.48 13.01
C LYS A 135 -2.59 5.01 12.24
N ASP A 136 -1.56 5.47 12.95
CA ASP A 136 -0.24 5.67 12.34
C ASP A 136 0.28 4.36 11.74
N ILE A 137 0.71 4.41 10.48
CA ILE A 137 1.31 3.29 9.76
C ILE A 137 2.72 2.95 10.26
N ALA A 138 3.39 3.88 10.94
CA ALA A 138 4.75 3.71 11.44
C ALA A 138 4.86 2.48 12.35
N GLY A 139 5.80 1.60 12.04
CA GLY A 139 6.08 0.40 12.82
C GLY A 139 5.06 -0.74 12.69
N VAL A 140 3.97 -0.58 11.94
CA VAL A 140 3.01 -1.67 11.69
C VAL A 140 3.63 -2.73 10.80
N LYS A 141 3.65 -3.98 11.23
CA LYS A 141 4.16 -5.12 10.45
C LYS A 141 3.03 -5.88 9.77
N ILE A 142 3.36 -6.61 8.72
CA ILE A 142 2.41 -7.46 7.99
C ILE A 142 1.77 -8.50 8.91
N ILE A 143 2.53 -9.07 9.86
CA ILE A 143 1.99 -10.04 10.84
C ILE A 143 0.99 -9.43 11.83
N ASP A 144 1.00 -8.11 12.01
CA ASP A 144 0.08 -7.40 12.91
C ASP A 144 -1.29 -7.14 12.26
N LEU A 145 -1.41 -7.39 10.94
CA LEU A 145 -2.64 -7.16 10.20
C LEU A 145 -3.67 -8.24 10.51
N LYS A 146 -4.90 -7.81 10.80
CA LYS A 146 -6.04 -8.72 10.96
C LYS A 146 -6.54 -9.17 9.59
N LEU A 147 -6.01 -10.25 9.05
CA LEU A 147 -6.53 -10.83 7.81
C LEU A 147 -7.91 -11.46 8.07
N ARG A 148 -8.95 -10.96 7.40
CA ARG A 148 -10.26 -11.63 7.39
C ARG A 148 -10.21 -12.76 6.36
N TYR A 149 -10.17 -14.01 6.83
CA TYR A 149 -10.39 -15.17 5.96
C TYR A 149 -11.88 -15.24 5.64
N PHE A 150 -12.24 -15.04 4.37
CA PHE A 150 -13.56 -15.41 3.88
C PHE A 150 -13.56 -16.94 3.70
N LEU A 151 -13.98 -17.67 4.74
CA LEU A 151 -14.41 -19.06 4.64
C LEU A 151 -15.92 -19.09 4.41
#